data_AF-A0A0G1U7U9-F1
#
_entry.id   AF-A0A0G1U7U9-F1
#
_cell.length_a   1.000
_cell.length_b   1.000
_cell.length_c   1.000
_cell.angle_alpha   90.00
_cell.angle_beta   90.00
_cell.angle_gamma   90.00
#
_symmetry.space_group_name_H-M   'P 1'
#
loop_
_entity.id
_entity.type
_entity.pdbx_description
1 polymer ?
#
loop_
_entity_poly.entity_id
_entity_poly.type
_entity_poly.pdbx_seq_one_letter_code
_entity_poly.pdbx_strand_id
1 'polypeptide(L)'
;MPSILRATFFGGTLTLAVINGGFFWASLFFAAAFSGYFRSLFEWNTFLYSFFVLTLYAYLGTSFLMSTSEVGGASGNMPVVLASMVFGTLFFLLLGIKEFLFLWRHAIFNFLSGALYFFIGGTFFIVDKSAAGDFLLYFLLSFVALYLLIRESIEFFMEDAPKRKKELLVIGSAVLVAEFLSVVSILPIGFLNSAALIILFVFILEDLVYYHLKGTLDRQIVLNNMTILIVCLLFIFATSKLSL
;
A
#
# COMPACT_ATOMS: atom_id res chain seq x y z
N MET A 1 -13.56 23.43 -0.38
CA MET A 1 -13.04 22.81 -1.62
C MET A 1 -13.58 21.40 -1.68
N PRO A 2 -14.28 21.03 -2.76
CA PRO A 2 -14.72 19.65 -2.99
C PRO A 2 -13.53 18.69 -3.02
N SER A 3 -13.74 17.46 -2.54
CA SER A 3 -12.71 16.41 -2.39
C SER A 3 -11.99 16.10 -3.70
N ILE A 4 -12.70 16.21 -4.83
CA ILE A 4 -12.15 16.08 -6.19
C ILE A 4 -11.05 17.11 -6.45
N LEU A 5 -11.27 18.38 -6.10
CA LEU A 5 -10.28 19.44 -6.32
C LEU A 5 -9.01 19.21 -5.49
N ARG A 6 -9.14 18.62 -4.30
CA ARG A 6 -7.99 18.27 -3.45
C ARG A 6 -7.19 17.10 -4.04
N ALA A 7 -7.87 16.11 -4.59
CA ALA A 7 -7.25 14.97 -5.27
C ALA A 7 -6.53 15.36 -6.57
N THR A 8 -7.15 16.21 -7.39
CA THR A 8 -6.48 16.76 -8.57
C THR A 8 -5.29 17.64 -8.20
N PHE A 9 -5.40 18.40 -7.11
CA PHE A 9 -4.29 19.19 -6.60
C PHE A 9 -3.14 18.31 -6.10
N PHE A 10 -3.44 17.23 -5.36
CA PHE A 10 -2.47 16.24 -4.92
C PHE A 10 -1.74 15.58 -6.10
N GLY A 11 -2.48 15.10 -7.10
CA GLY A 11 -1.87 14.51 -8.30
C GLY A 11 -1.04 15.52 -9.09
N GLY A 12 -1.53 16.76 -9.24
CA GLY A 12 -0.81 17.82 -9.94
C GLY A 12 0.49 18.23 -9.24
N THR A 13 0.47 18.41 -7.90
CA THR A 13 1.68 18.73 -7.14
C THR A 13 2.67 17.58 -7.11
N LEU A 14 2.20 16.33 -7.11
CA LEU A 14 3.05 15.14 -7.24
C LEU A 14 3.78 15.12 -8.59
N THR A 15 3.06 15.32 -9.69
CA THR A 15 3.65 15.40 -11.03
C THR A 15 4.70 16.51 -11.11
N LEU A 16 4.39 17.70 -10.61
CA LEU A 16 5.32 18.82 -10.58
C LEU A 16 6.55 18.53 -9.71
N ALA A 17 6.36 17.86 -8.58
CA ALA A 17 7.45 17.53 -7.66
C ALA A 17 8.44 16.54 -8.26
N VAL A 18 7.95 15.55 -8.99
CA VAL A 18 8.78 14.53 -9.61
C VAL A 18 9.48 15.05 -10.85
N ILE A 19 8.79 15.81 -11.71
CA ILE A 19 9.38 16.33 -12.96
C ILE A 19 10.47 17.38 -12.69
N ASN A 20 10.20 18.34 -11.79
CA ASN A 20 11.18 19.38 -11.51
C ASN A 20 12.30 18.89 -10.59
N GLY A 21 12.04 17.82 -9.83
CA GLY A 21 12.98 17.22 -8.90
C GLY A 21 13.41 18.15 -7.77
N GLY A 22 14.22 17.62 -6.85
CA GLY A 22 14.86 18.39 -5.79
C GLY A 22 14.02 18.58 -4.52
N PHE A 23 14.73 18.92 -3.44
CA PHE A 23 14.18 18.99 -2.09
C PHE A 23 13.04 20.00 -1.94
N PHE A 24 13.14 21.16 -2.61
CA PHE A 24 12.13 22.21 -2.54
C PHE A 24 10.77 21.72 -3.04
N TRP A 25 10.74 21.10 -4.22
CA TRP A 25 9.49 20.64 -4.83
C TRP A 25 8.91 19.42 -4.11
N ALA A 26 9.75 18.52 -3.61
CA ALA A 26 9.32 17.44 -2.73
C ALA A 26 8.66 17.97 -1.45
N SER A 27 9.30 18.93 -0.77
CA SER A 27 8.76 19.58 0.43
C SER A 27 7.42 20.26 0.16
N LEU A 28 7.29 20.94 -0.99
CA LEU A 28 6.04 21.57 -1.42
C LEU A 28 4.93 20.54 -1.65
N PHE A 29 5.23 19.38 -2.24
CA PHE A 29 4.27 18.28 -2.39
C PHE A 29 3.80 17.76 -1.03
N PHE A 30 4.71 17.49 -0.09
CA PHE A 30 4.33 17.05 1.25
C PHE A 30 3.47 18.11 1.94
N ALA A 31 3.86 19.39 1.92
CA ALA A 31 3.06 20.47 2.50
C ALA A 31 1.65 20.55 1.88
N ALA A 32 1.55 20.41 0.55
CA ALA A 32 0.28 20.36 -0.16
C ALA A 32 -0.59 19.17 0.27
N ALA A 33 -0.02 17.96 0.32
CA ALA A 33 -0.70 16.74 0.74
C ALA A 33 -1.25 16.86 2.18
N PHE A 34 -0.41 17.35 3.10
CA PHE A 34 -0.80 17.62 4.48
C PHE A 34 -1.93 18.64 4.56
N SER A 35 -1.82 19.76 3.83
CA SER A 35 -2.88 20.77 3.81
C SER A 35 -4.21 20.23 3.28
N GLY A 36 -4.17 19.32 2.31
CA GLY A 36 -5.36 18.66 1.75
C GLY A 36 -6.03 17.69 2.72
N TYR A 37 -5.22 16.92 3.45
CA TYR A 37 -5.70 15.91 4.40
C TYR A 37 -6.23 16.52 5.70
N PHE A 38 -5.46 17.41 6.34
CA PHE A 38 -5.78 17.96 7.66
C PHE A 38 -6.90 19.01 7.64
N ARG A 39 -7.22 19.57 6.47
CA ARG A 39 -8.32 20.54 6.35
C ARG A 39 -9.71 19.91 6.44
N SER A 40 -9.83 18.59 6.32
CA SER A 40 -11.07 17.88 6.61
C SER A 40 -11.19 17.65 8.12
N LEU A 41 -12.19 18.27 8.74
CA LEU A 41 -12.39 18.38 10.19
C LEU A 41 -12.90 17.08 10.86
N PHE A 42 -13.32 16.09 10.08
CA PHE A 42 -13.96 14.87 10.59
C PHE A 42 -12.95 13.73 10.72
N GLU A 43 -12.85 13.08 11.88
CA GLU A 43 -11.99 11.89 12.10
C GLU A 43 -10.52 12.02 11.62
N TRP A 44 -9.85 13.09 12.06
CA TRP A 44 -8.42 13.36 11.81
C TRP A 44 -7.44 12.20 12.05
N ASN A 45 -7.71 11.31 13.01
CA ASN A 45 -6.78 10.25 13.42
C ASN A 45 -7.02 8.88 12.77
N THR A 46 -8.20 8.62 12.18
CA THR A 46 -8.59 7.25 11.78
C THR A 46 -7.81 6.74 10.57
N PHE A 47 -7.41 7.62 9.64
CA PHE A 47 -6.75 7.24 8.37
C PHE A 47 -5.35 7.86 8.18
N LEU A 48 -4.68 8.21 9.29
CA LEU A 48 -3.37 8.85 9.25
C LEU A 48 -2.32 7.93 8.65
N TYR A 49 -2.36 6.64 8.96
CA TYR A 49 -1.34 5.69 8.55
C TYR A 49 -1.43 5.41 7.05
N SER A 50 -2.64 5.18 6.53
CA SER A 50 -2.88 5.12 5.08
C SER A 50 -2.43 6.39 4.38
N PHE A 51 -2.66 7.58 4.96
CA PHE A 51 -2.21 8.83 4.36
C PHE A 51 -0.68 8.94 4.26
N PHE A 52 0.05 8.58 5.33
CA PHE A 52 1.50 8.59 5.33
C PHE A 52 2.08 7.60 4.31
N VAL A 53 1.55 6.38 4.30
CA VAL A 53 1.98 5.34 3.35
C VAL A 53 1.67 5.77 1.93
N LEU A 54 0.46 6.26 1.66
CA LEU A 54 0.07 6.75 0.34
C LEU A 54 1.00 7.87 -0.13
N THR A 55 1.26 8.87 0.70
CA THR A 55 2.07 10.04 0.30
C THR A 55 3.53 9.64 0.06
N LEU A 56 4.10 8.79 0.91
CA LEU A 56 5.46 8.30 0.79
C LEU A 56 5.65 7.44 -0.47
N TYR A 57 4.78 6.44 -0.67
CA TYR A 57 4.88 5.53 -1.82
C TYR A 57 4.42 6.18 -3.13
N ALA A 58 3.55 7.19 -3.07
CA ALA A 58 3.25 8.02 -4.23
C ALA A 58 4.50 8.72 -4.73
N TYR A 59 5.27 9.36 -3.85
CA TYR A 59 6.52 10.03 -4.23
C TYR A 59 7.59 9.04 -4.71
N LEU A 60 7.86 7.99 -3.93
CA LEU A 60 8.89 6.99 -4.28
C LEU A 60 8.56 6.27 -5.60
N GLY A 61 7.33 5.78 -5.75
CA GLY A 61 6.90 5.05 -6.94
C GLY A 61 6.93 5.90 -8.21
N THR A 62 6.49 7.17 -8.12
CA THR A 62 6.54 8.09 -9.27
C THR A 62 7.97 8.55 -9.60
N SER A 63 8.82 8.77 -8.60
CA SER A 63 10.23 9.11 -8.84
C SER A 63 11.00 7.99 -9.53
N PHE A 64 10.70 6.73 -9.19
CA PHE A 64 11.31 5.57 -9.84
C PHE A 64 10.85 5.43 -11.31
N LEU A 65 9.57 5.71 -11.59
CA LEU A 65 9.06 5.72 -12.96
C LEU A 65 9.72 6.82 -13.81
N MET A 66 10.02 7.97 -13.21
CA MET A 66 10.78 9.03 -13.89
C MET A 66 12.18 8.55 -14.25
N SER A 67 12.95 8.03 -13.28
CA SER A 67 14.33 7.59 -13.50
C SER A 67 14.44 6.45 -14.52
N THR A 68 13.46 5.55 -14.55
CA THR A 68 13.44 4.45 -15.54
C THR A 68 13.02 4.91 -16.93
N SER A 69 12.13 5.89 -17.04
CA SER A 69 11.70 6.47 -18.33
C SER A 69 12.83 7.21 -19.06
N GLU A 70 13.75 7.85 -18.31
CA GLU A 70 14.94 8.51 -18.86
C GLU A 70 15.94 7.51 -19.46
N VAL A 71 16.04 6.30 -18.89
CA VAL A 71 17.00 5.26 -19.32
C VAL A 71 16.47 4.42 -20.49
N GLY A 72 15.15 4.22 -20.56
CA GLY A 72 14.50 3.35 -21.56
C GLY A 72 14.19 3.99 -22.92
N GLY A 73 14.57 5.25 -23.15
CA GLY A 73 14.29 5.96 -24.42
C GLY A 73 12.81 6.32 -24.65
N ALA A 74 11.93 6.07 -23.68
CA ALA A 74 10.56 6.56 -23.68
C ALA A 74 10.57 8.05 -23.32
N SER A 75 10.86 8.91 -24.30
CA SER A 75 10.88 10.35 -24.14
C SER A 75 9.47 10.88 -23.84
N GLY A 76 9.09 10.94 -22.57
CA GLY A 76 7.84 11.56 -22.17
C GLY A 76 7.49 11.42 -20.70
N ASN A 77 6.97 12.50 -20.12
CA ASN A 77 6.48 12.55 -18.74
C ASN A 77 5.15 11.78 -18.53
N MET A 78 4.68 11.05 -19.54
CA MET A 78 3.37 10.37 -19.54
C MET A 78 3.25 9.30 -18.44
N PRO A 79 4.26 8.44 -18.18
CA PRO A 79 4.19 7.46 -17.08
C PRO A 79 4.03 8.14 -15.72
N VAL A 80 4.71 9.27 -15.50
CA VAL A 80 4.63 10.07 -14.26
C VAL A 80 3.24 10.68 -14.09
N VAL A 81 2.66 11.22 -15.16
CA VAL A 81 1.30 11.78 -15.15
C VAL A 81 0.28 10.69 -14.82
N LEU A 82 0.35 9.53 -15.49
CA LEU A 82 -0.56 8.40 -15.25
C LEU A 82 -0.47 7.90 -13.81
N ALA A 83 0.75 7.70 -13.29
CA ALA A 83 0.93 7.27 -11.91
C ALA A 83 0.42 8.33 -10.92
N SER A 84 0.63 9.62 -11.20
CA SER A 84 0.09 10.70 -10.37
C SER A 84 -1.43 10.76 -10.36
N MET A 85 -2.09 10.44 -11.48
CA MET A 85 -3.55 10.31 -11.54
C MET A 85 -4.06 9.14 -10.71
N VAL A 86 -3.37 8.00 -10.74
CA VAL A 86 -3.71 6.82 -9.92
C VAL A 86 -3.60 7.16 -8.43
N PHE A 87 -2.48 7.75 -7.99
CA PHE A 87 -2.31 8.16 -6.60
C PHE A 87 -3.27 9.29 -6.19
N GLY A 88 -3.59 10.22 -7.09
CA GLY A 88 -4.63 11.22 -6.87
C GLY A 88 -6.00 10.58 -6.65
N THR A 89 -6.33 9.53 -7.39
CA THR A 89 -7.59 8.78 -7.23
C THR A 89 -7.62 8.04 -5.89
N LEU A 90 -6.51 7.44 -5.46
CA LEU A 90 -6.40 6.83 -4.13
C LEU A 90 -6.53 7.86 -3.01
N PHE A 91 -5.97 9.05 -3.18
CA PHE A 91 -6.14 10.16 -2.25
C PHE A 91 -7.58 10.66 -2.20
N PHE A 92 -8.27 10.69 -3.36
CA PHE A 92 -9.71 10.95 -3.42
C PHE A 92 -10.50 9.90 -2.63
N LEU A 93 -10.20 8.61 -2.80
CA LEU A 93 -10.87 7.54 -2.05
C LEU A 93 -10.61 7.69 -0.55
N LEU A 94 -9.39 7.98 -0.13
CA LEU A 94 -9.02 8.21 1.27
C LEU A 94 -9.79 9.39 1.88
N LEU A 95 -9.84 10.53 1.17
CA LEU A 95 -10.70 11.65 1.57
C LEU A 95 -12.18 11.28 1.53
N GLY A 96 -12.58 10.42 0.60
CA GLY A 96 -13.95 9.99 0.42
C GLY A 96 -14.46 9.13 1.58
N ILE A 97 -13.63 8.21 2.10
CA ILE A 97 -13.92 7.45 3.31
C ILE A 97 -14.10 8.39 4.52
N LYS A 98 -13.35 9.50 4.55
CA LYS A 98 -13.37 10.50 5.62
C LYS A 98 -14.57 11.46 5.54
N GLU A 99 -14.94 11.90 4.34
CA GLU A 99 -15.96 12.94 4.11
C GLU A 99 -17.36 12.39 3.81
N PHE A 100 -17.47 11.17 3.29
CA PHE A 100 -18.74 10.56 2.93
C PHE A 100 -19.04 9.35 3.81
N LEU A 101 -20.21 9.37 4.48
CA LEU A 101 -20.85 8.24 5.14
C LEU A 101 -21.31 7.22 4.08
N PHE A 102 -20.37 6.54 3.43
CA PHE A 102 -20.70 5.47 2.50
C PHE A 102 -21.17 4.24 3.26
N LEU A 103 -22.30 3.66 2.83
CA LEU A 103 -22.75 2.31 3.19
C LEU A 103 -21.67 1.22 2.96
N TRP A 104 -20.66 1.52 2.14
CA TRP A 104 -19.60 0.60 1.71
C TRP A 104 -18.21 0.95 2.29
N ARG A 105 -18.13 1.65 3.43
CA ARG A 105 -16.88 2.10 4.07
C ARG A 105 -15.81 1.00 4.18
N HIS A 106 -16.21 -0.21 4.57
CA HIS A 106 -15.32 -1.36 4.71
C HIS A 106 -14.74 -1.84 3.36
N ALA A 107 -15.56 -1.87 2.30
CA ALA A 107 -15.10 -2.31 0.99
C ALA A 107 -14.10 -1.32 0.38
N ILE A 108 -14.36 -0.02 0.54
CA ILE A 108 -13.46 1.04 0.04
C ILE A 108 -12.15 1.04 0.84
N PHE A 109 -12.20 0.83 2.16
CA PHE A 109 -11.00 0.68 2.97
C PHE A 109 -10.16 -0.53 2.55
N ASN A 110 -10.78 -1.71 2.37
CA ASN A 110 -10.08 -2.90 1.89
C ASN A 110 -9.45 -2.70 0.52
N PHE A 111 -10.14 -2.00 -0.39
CA PHE A 111 -9.59 -1.66 -1.70
C PHE A 111 -8.40 -0.71 -1.58
N LEU A 112 -8.49 0.33 -0.75
CA LEU A 112 -7.40 1.28 -0.52
C LEU A 112 -6.19 0.60 0.11
N SER A 113 -6.38 -0.15 1.20
CA SER A 113 -5.31 -0.89 1.89
C SER A 113 -4.67 -1.92 0.96
N GLY A 114 -5.48 -2.69 0.21
CA GLY A 114 -5.00 -3.63 -0.81
C GLY A 114 -4.15 -2.96 -1.89
N ALA A 115 -4.58 -1.79 -2.38
CA ALA A 115 -3.80 -1.01 -3.33
C ALA A 115 -2.47 -0.53 -2.71
N LEU A 116 -2.48 -0.06 -1.46
CA LEU A 116 -1.25 0.35 -0.78
C LEU A 116 -0.29 -0.83 -0.56
N TYR A 117 -0.79 -2.01 -0.16
CA TYR A 117 0.02 -3.24 -0.10
C TYR A 117 0.62 -3.58 -1.46
N PHE A 118 -0.12 -3.41 -2.56
CA PHE A 118 0.40 -3.59 -3.91
C PHE A 118 1.54 -2.62 -4.23
N PHE A 119 1.39 -1.33 -3.93
CA PHE A 119 2.44 -0.35 -4.18
C PHE A 119 3.67 -0.58 -3.32
N ILE A 120 3.50 -0.99 -2.06
CA ILE A 120 4.62 -1.38 -1.19
C ILE A 120 5.37 -2.57 -1.81
N GLY A 121 4.67 -3.66 -2.14
CA GLY A 121 5.29 -4.83 -2.75
C GLY A 121 5.94 -4.50 -4.10
N GLY A 122 5.23 -3.79 -4.97
CA GLY A 122 5.71 -3.42 -6.30
C GLY A 122 6.98 -2.57 -6.25
N THR A 123 7.00 -1.53 -5.41
CA THR A 123 8.19 -0.69 -5.22
C THR A 123 9.33 -1.46 -4.55
N PHE A 124 9.05 -2.32 -3.57
CA PHE A 124 10.08 -3.16 -2.97
C PHE A 124 10.72 -4.13 -3.97
N PHE A 125 9.97 -4.74 -4.88
CA PHE A 125 10.53 -5.73 -5.83
C PHE A 125 11.12 -5.12 -7.10
N ILE A 126 10.76 -3.89 -7.47
CA ILE A 126 11.26 -3.26 -8.70
C ILE A 126 12.61 -2.57 -8.53
N VAL A 127 12.93 -2.13 -7.31
CA VAL A 127 14.18 -1.43 -7.02
C VAL A 127 15.35 -2.42 -7.10
N ASP A 128 16.43 -2.01 -7.78
CA ASP A 128 17.69 -2.76 -7.78
C ASP A 128 18.32 -2.73 -6.38
N LYS A 129 18.68 -3.91 -5.88
CA LYS A 129 19.20 -4.14 -4.52
C LYS A 129 20.64 -4.63 -4.53
N SER A 130 21.37 -4.31 -5.60
CA SER A 130 22.77 -4.70 -5.79
C SER A 130 23.69 -4.25 -4.64
N ALA A 131 23.35 -3.16 -3.93
CA ALA A 131 24.02 -2.75 -2.70
C ALA A 131 23.26 -3.22 -1.43
N ALA A 132 23.97 -3.88 -0.51
CA ALA A 132 23.39 -4.41 0.73
C ALA A 132 22.75 -3.34 1.64
N GLY A 133 23.27 -2.10 1.60
CA GLY A 133 22.71 -0.97 2.35
C GLY A 133 21.34 -0.53 1.85
N ASP A 134 21.15 -0.54 0.54
CA ASP A 134 19.88 -0.14 -0.09
C ASP A 134 18.80 -1.20 0.18
N PHE A 135 19.15 -2.48 0.10
CA PHE A 135 18.25 -3.57 0.48
C PHE A 135 17.66 -3.37 1.88
N LEU A 136 18.52 -3.09 2.87
CA LEU A 136 18.12 -2.93 4.27
C LEU A 136 17.21 -1.71 4.44
N LEU A 137 17.53 -0.59 3.79
CA LEU A 137 16.71 0.62 3.84
C LEU A 137 15.31 0.37 3.29
N TYR A 138 15.20 -0.18 2.07
CA TYR A 138 13.90 -0.48 1.46
C TYR A 138 13.13 -1.54 2.22
N PHE A 139 13.81 -2.53 2.80
CA PHE A 139 13.19 -3.53 3.66
C PHE A 139 12.61 -2.90 4.92
N LEU A 140 13.36 -2.03 5.61
CA LEU A 140 12.91 -1.35 6.83
C LEU A 140 11.76 -0.38 6.52
N LEU A 141 11.83 0.35 5.41
CA LEU A 141 10.78 1.27 4.96
C LEU A 141 9.49 0.51 4.59
N SER A 142 9.62 -0.66 3.95
CA SER A 142 8.51 -1.57 3.67
C SER A 142 7.93 -2.15 4.96
N PHE A 143 8.77 -2.59 5.89
CA PHE A 143 8.37 -3.11 7.19
C PHE A 143 7.54 -2.10 7.97
N VAL A 144 8.03 -0.85 8.08
CA VAL A 144 7.32 0.22 8.79
C VAL A 144 5.99 0.51 8.09
N ALA A 145 5.95 0.60 6.76
CA ALA A 145 4.71 0.84 6.02
C ALA A 145 3.67 -0.27 6.23
N LEU A 146 4.10 -1.53 6.14
CA LEU A 146 3.25 -2.70 6.40
C LEU A 146 2.71 -2.71 7.83
N TYR A 147 3.57 -2.43 8.81
CA TYR A 147 3.19 -2.33 10.22
C TYR A 147 2.12 -1.25 10.43
N LEU A 148 2.29 -0.07 9.83
CA LEU A 148 1.33 1.03 9.95
C LEU A 148 -0.02 0.69 9.30
N LEU A 149 -0.04 0.04 8.14
CA LEU A 149 -1.28 -0.39 7.49
C LEU A 149 -2.00 -1.48 8.27
N ILE A 150 -1.28 -2.51 8.74
CA ILE A 150 -1.85 -3.61 9.54
C ILE A 150 -2.42 -3.06 10.86
N ARG A 151 -1.71 -2.09 11.47
CA ARG A 151 -2.20 -1.42 12.66
C ARG A 151 -3.52 -0.72 12.39
N GLU A 152 -3.59 0.05 11.31
CA GLU A 152 -4.80 0.77 10.93
C GLU A 152 -5.95 -0.17 10.58
N SER A 153 -5.69 -1.28 9.89
CA SER A 153 -6.73 -2.27 9.56
C SER A 153 -7.28 -2.95 10.80
N ILE A 154 -6.44 -3.35 11.74
CA ILE A 154 -6.89 -3.94 13.02
C ILE A 154 -7.65 -2.90 13.87
N GLU A 155 -7.19 -1.65 13.94
CA GLU A 155 -7.90 -0.59 14.66
C GLU A 155 -9.27 -0.29 14.03
N PHE A 156 -9.35 -0.28 12.70
CA PHE A 156 -10.57 0.01 11.93
C PHE A 156 -11.62 -1.12 11.99
N PHE A 157 -11.20 -2.39 11.87
CA PHE A 157 -12.13 -3.52 11.86
C PHE A 157 -12.56 -3.97 13.25
N MET A 158 -11.84 -3.57 14.30
CA MET A 158 -12.01 -4.12 15.63
C MET A 158 -11.87 -3.04 16.68
N GLU A 159 -12.87 -2.18 16.82
CA GLU A 159 -12.85 -1.14 17.84
C GLU A 159 -12.90 -1.74 19.26
N ASP A 160 -13.65 -2.83 19.45
CA ASP A 160 -14.00 -3.37 20.78
C ASP A 160 -12.98 -4.34 21.42
N ALA A 161 -11.96 -4.80 20.68
CA ALA A 161 -11.03 -5.80 21.22
C ALA A 161 -10.04 -5.19 22.27
N PRO A 162 -9.52 -6.01 23.22
CA PRO A 162 -8.59 -5.51 24.24
C PRO A 162 -7.24 -5.09 23.62
N LYS A 163 -6.77 -3.88 23.99
CA LYS A 163 -5.57 -3.21 23.43
C LYS A 163 -4.34 -4.12 23.35
N ARG A 164 -4.03 -4.86 24.42
CA ARG A 164 -2.86 -5.75 24.48
C ARG A 164 -2.90 -6.89 23.45
N LYS A 165 -4.09 -7.44 23.16
CA LYS A 165 -4.24 -8.48 22.13
C LYS A 165 -4.09 -7.90 20.72
N LYS A 166 -4.62 -6.69 20.50
CA LYS A 166 -4.45 -5.97 19.22
C LYS A 166 -2.98 -5.71 18.94
N GLU A 167 -2.24 -5.13 19.88
CA GLU A 167 -0.81 -4.82 19.69
C GLU A 167 0.03 -6.07 19.38
N LEU A 168 -0.20 -7.18 20.11
CA LEU A 168 0.47 -8.45 19.83
C LEU A 168 0.16 -8.98 18.44
N LEU A 169 -1.10 -8.87 18.00
CA LEU A 169 -1.49 -9.30 16.66
C LEU A 169 -0.96 -8.39 15.57
N VAL A 170 -0.93 -7.07 15.78
CA VAL A 170 -0.31 -6.12 14.84
C VAL A 170 1.16 -6.46 14.64
N ILE A 171 1.91 -6.61 15.74
CA ILE A 171 3.34 -6.92 15.67
C ILE A 171 3.56 -8.30 15.04
N GLY A 172 2.85 -9.33 15.50
CA GLY A 172 2.98 -10.68 14.98
C GLY A 172 2.65 -10.77 13.49
N SER A 173 1.57 -10.12 13.07
CA SER A 173 1.17 -10.05 11.65
C SER A 173 2.19 -9.30 10.81
N ALA A 174 2.69 -8.16 11.29
CA ALA A 174 3.69 -7.38 10.57
C ALA A 174 5.01 -8.15 10.40
N VAL A 175 5.45 -8.88 11.43
CA VAL A 175 6.64 -9.74 11.35
C VAL A 175 6.42 -10.87 10.35
N LEU A 176 5.28 -11.56 10.40
CA LEU A 176 4.97 -12.64 9.45
C LEU A 176 4.94 -12.15 8.00
N VAL A 177 4.35 -10.98 7.74
CA VAL A 177 4.32 -10.40 6.39
C VAL A 177 5.74 -10.00 5.95
N ALA A 178 6.58 -9.51 6.86
CA ALA A 178 7.97 -9.15 6.56
C ALA A 178 8.85 -10.37 6.27
N GLU A 179 8.67 -11.46 7.02
CA GLU A 179 9.31 -12.75 6.73
C GLU A 179 8.84 -13.29 5.39
N PHE A 180 7.54 -13.21 5.10
CA PHE A 180 7.02 -13.62 3.79
C PHE A 180 7.60 -12.77 2.65
N LEU A 181 7.71 -11.46 2.85
CA LEU A 181 8.32 -10.53 1.89
C LEU A 181 9.80 -10.87 1.62
N SER A 182 10.56 -11.31 2.62
CA SER A 182 11.94 -11.76 2.42
C SER A 182 12.01 -13.08 1.65
N VAL A 183 11.12 -14.03 1.93
CA VAL A 183 11.02 -15.30 1.16
C VAL A 183 10.68 -15.02 -0.29
N VAL A 184 9.66 -14.21 -0.56
CA VAL A 184 9.23 -13.85 -1.93
C VAL A 184 10.33 -13.11 -2.69
N SER A 185 11.22 -12.38 -2.00
CA SER A 185 12.34 -11.69 -2.64
C SER A 185 13.39 -12.60 -3.27
N ILE A 186 13.42 -13.88 -2.87
CA ILE A 186 14.34 -14.89 -3.40
C ILE A 186 13.70 -15.64 -4.58
N LEU A 187 12.37 -15.59 -4.72
CA LEU A 187 11.69 -16.29 -5.80
C LEU A 187 11.95 -15.59 -7.16
N PRO A 188 12.33 -16.33 -8.21
CA PRO A 188 12.57 -15.79 -9.55
C PRO A 188 11.24 -15.57 -10.31
N ILE A 189 10.42 -14.68 -9.78
CA ILE A 189 9.12 -14.29 -10.33
C ILE A 189 9.12 -12.79 -10.60
N GLY A 190 8.40 -12.36 -11.65
CA GLY A 190 8.30 -10.95 -11.98
C GLY A 190 7.68 -10.11 -10.86
N PHE A 191 8.13 -8.86 -10.71
CA PHE A 191 7.74 -7.96 -9.60
C PHE A 191 6.22 -7.81 -9.40
N LEU A 192 5.43 -7.83 -10.48
CA LEU A 192 3.96 -7.77 -10.42
C LEU A 192 3.36 -8.99 -9.72
N ASN A 193 3.91 -10.17 -9.99
CA ASN A 193 3.46 -11.43 -9.38
C ASN A 193 3.91 -11.50 -7.92
N SER A 194 5.12 -11.04 -7.61
CA SER A 194 5.61 -10.91 -6.23
C SER A 194 4.74 -9.97 -5.40
N ALA A 195 4.35 -8.81 -5.95
CA ALA A 195 3.43 -7.88 -5.29
C ALA A 195 2.04 -8.49 -5.08
N ALA A 196 1.52 -9.24 -6.06
CA ALA A 196 0.26 -9.96 -5.93
C ALA A 196 0.31 -11.05 -4.84
N LEU A 197 1.44 -11.77 -4.70
CA LEU A 197 1.63 -12.75 -3.62
C LEU A 197 1.60 -12.10 -2.24
N ILE A 198 2.25 -10.94 -2.06
CA ILE A 198 2.21 -10.22 -0.79
C ILE A 198 0.77 -9.87 -0.42
N ILE A 199 0.00 -9.33 -1.37
CA ILE A 199 -1.40 -8.97 -1.12
C ILE A 199 -2.23 -10.18 -0.76
N LEU A 200 -2.09 -11.28 -1.50
CA LEU A 200 -2.80 -12.52 -1.22
C LEU A 200 -2.52 -12.98 0.21
N PHE A 201 -1.24 -12.99 0.60
CA PHE A 201 -0.82 -13.39 1.93
C PHE A 201 -1.39 -12.47 3.02
N VAL A 202 -1.30 -11.15 2.83
CA VAL A 202 -1.83 -10.15 3.76
C VAL A 202 -3.34 -10.29 3.91
N PHE A 203 -4.10 -10.43 2.82
CA PHE A 203 -5.55 -10.57 2.89
C PHE A 203 -5.99 -11.81 3.65
N ILE A 204 -5.34 -12.95 3.42
CA ILE A 204 -5.65 -14.18 4.14
C ILE A 204 -5.32 -14.03 5.62
N LEU A 205 -4.20 -13.38 5.93
CA LEU A 205 -3.78 -13.15 7.30
C LEU A 205 -4.74 -12.19 8.02
N GLU A 206 -5.15 -11.09 7.38
CA GLU A 206 -6.15 -10.17 7.91
C GLU A 206 -7.49 -10.87 8.17
N ASP A 207 -7.95 -11.71 7.24
CA ASP A 207 -9.22 -12.44 7.37
C ASP A 207 -9.14 -13.49 8.50
N LEU A 208 -8.02 -14.22 8.62
CA LEU A 208 -7.80 -15.14 9.73
C LEU A 208 -7.74 -14.42 11.08
N VAL A 209 -7.04 -13.29 11.17
CA VAL A 209 -6.99 -12.45 12.38
C VAL A 209 -8.39 -11.94 12.70
N TYR A 210 -9.17 -11.54 11.69
CA TYR A 210 -10.55 -11.12 11.83
C TYR A 210 -11.43 -12.16 12.50
N TYR A 211 -11.48 -13.37 11.94
CA TYR A 211 -12.30 -14.44 12.49
C TYR A 211 -11.77 -15.00 13.81
N HIS A 212 -10.45 -15.02 14.02
CA HIS A 212 -9.85 -15.44 15.28
C HIS A 212 -10.27 -14.52 16.42
N LEU A 213 -10.19 -13.20 16.22
CA LEU A 213 -10.56 -12.22 17.25
C LEU A 213 -12.05 -12.12 17.49
N LYS A 214 -12.88 -12.38 16.47
CA LYS A 214 -14.33 -12.49 16.62
C LYS A 214 -14.77 -13.76 17.35
N GLY A 215 -13.87 -14.73 17.53
CA GLY A 215 -14.16 -16.02 18.15
C GLY A 215 -15.04 -16.93 17.28
N THR A 216 -15.25 -16.57 16.01
CA THR A 216 -16.08 -17.32 15.05
C THR A 216 -15.22 -18.06 14.04
N LEU A 217 -13.97 -18.41 14.41
CA LEU A 217 -13.05 -19.14 13.54
C LEU A 217 -13.54 -20.58 13.41
N ASP A 218 -14.23 -20.85 12.30
CA ASP A 218 -14.70 -22.19 11.94
C ASP A 218 -13.78 -22.84 10.91
N ARG A 219 -13.76 -24.17 10.90
CA ARG A 219 -13.02 -24.98 9.93
C ARG A 219 -13.41 -24.64 8.49
N GLN A 220 -14.68 -24.30 8.24
CA GLN A 220 -15.16 -23.92 6.92
C GLN A 220 -14.48 -22.65 6.40
N ILE A 221 -14.25 -21.66 7.27
CA ILE A 221 -13.59 -20.40 6.91
C ILE A 221 -12.13 -20.65 6.56
N VAL A 222 -11.43 -21.44 7.38
CA VAL A 222 -10.03 -21.81 7.12
C VAL A 222 -9.90 -22.56 5.79
N LEU A 223 -10.78 -23.52 5.51
CA LEU A 223 -10.78 -24.25 4.25
C LEU A 223 -11.08 -23.35 3.04
N ASN A 224 -12.00 -22.39 3.18
CA ASN A 224 -12.30 -21.44 2.12
C ASN A 224 -11.08 -20.55 1.82
N ASN A 225 -10.41 -20.02 2.85
CA ASN A 225 -9.22 -19.19 2.68
C ASN A 225 -8.05 -19.98 2.08
N MET A 226 -7.87 -21.25 2.48
CA MET A 226 -6.89 -22.14 1.86
C MET A 226 -7.22 -22.44 0.40
N THR A 227 -8.50 -22.58 0.05
CA THR A 227 -8.92 -22.81 -1.34
C THR A 227 -8.64 -21.59 -2.20
N ILE A 228 -8.98 -20.39 -1.70
CA ILE A 228 -8.67 -19.11 -2.37
C ILE A 228 -7.15 -18.98 -2.54
N LEU A 229 -6.37 -19.28 -1.51
CA LEU A 229 -4.91 -19.27 -1.56
C LEU A 229 -4.40 -20.19 -2.68
N ILE A 230 -4.82 -21.44 -2.72
CA ILE A 230 -4.36 -22.42 -3.71
C ILE A 230 -4.72 -21.97 -5.13
N VAL A 231 -5.96 -21.55 -5.36
CA VAL A 231 -6.43 -21.11 -6.68
C VAL A 231 -5.64 -19.88 -7.14
N CYS A 232 -5.50 -18.86 -6.29
CA CYS A 232 -4.74 -17.66 -6.62
C CYS A 232 -3.25 -17.94 -6.82
N LEU A 233 -2.63 -18.79 -5.99
CA LEU A 233 -1.24 -19.22 -6.19
C LEU A 233 -1.05 -19.89 -7.54
N LEU A 234 -1.95 -20.81 -7.92
CA LEU A 234 -1.89 -21.46 -9.22
C LEU A 234 -1.97 -20.44 -10.36
N PHE A 235 -2.87 -19.45 -10.27
CA PHE A 235 -2.94 -18.38 -11.26
C PHE A 235 -1.67 -17.54 -11.33
N ILE A 236 -1.13 -17.12 -10.18
CA ILE A 236 0.07 -16.27 -10.12
C ILE A 236 1.30 -17.01 -10.66
N PHE A 237 1.47 -18.29 -10.32
CA PHE A 237 2.58 -19.09 -10.85
C PHE A 237 2.37 -19.45 -12.33
N ALA A 238 1.15 -19.72 -12.77
CA ALA A 238 0.85 -20.01 -14.18
C ALA A 238 1.11 -18.80 -15.09
N THR A 239 0.86 -17.58 -14.60
CA THR A 239 1.16 -16.34 -15.32
C THR A 239 2.60 -15.87 -15.13
N SER A 240 3.33 -16.42 -14.16
CA SER A 240 4.74 -16.13 -13.98
C SER A 240 5.56 -16.69 -15.14
N LYS A 241 6.11 -15.79 -15.95
CA LYS A 241 7.28 -16.14 -16.75
C LYS A 241 8.43 -16.29 -15.77
N LEU A 242 9.04 -17.48 -15.70
CA LEU A 242 10.33 -17.66 -15.04
C LEU A 242 11.34 -16.78 -15.77
N SER A 243 11.60 -15.59 -15.23
CA SER A 243 12.75 -14.78 -15.60
C SER A 243 13.91 -15.31 -14.79
N LEU A 244 14.67 -16.21 -15.42
CA LEU A 244 15.97 -16.65 -14.94
C LEU A 244 17.03 -15.65 -15.41
#